data_AF-A0A3P5YPQ0-F1
#
_entry.id   AF-A0A3P5YPQ0-F1
#
_cell.length_a   1.000
_cell.length_b   1.000
_cell.length_c   1.000
_cell.angle_alpha   90.00
_cell.angle_beta   90.00
_cell.angle_gamma   90.00
#
_symmetry.space_group_name_H-M   'P 1'
#
loop_
_entity.id
_entity.type
_entity.pdbx_description
1 polymer ?
#
loop_
_entity_poly.entity_id
_entity_poly.type
_entity_poly.pdbx_seq_one_letter_code
_entity_poly.pdbx_strand_id
1 'polypeptide(L)'
;WLNVYVHSSKASETLDVSFLFFWCSTLVSLKRSTRQRIKVIGDLFLSSPPLKLSFSLPPALMIYVDGVLFPDENSSSSLSSSSQGSSLLLDVMTHSVIISASESFKNLEEQRVTESSTKDRYVYIFQREYAVVNPALVDFVGMDEATTCVGLVIRNRRSGVTSIAHMDSPEVVDLGISQMLSLVMEDDSDAAELDVVHMVGGYEDVDLKNATGGDDYAKPEGYSFPLCCKLVESLQKRREKFHIQTLFILGHNTKLDAQGNTCPIFNGFLVNTSTGTIVPASFNRSSRCPDELVRRIRVSASFDDPSWKGKLLDTYDTKTDRFIIAPCSWTMRLVEYVWELNQLPDEEILVNCSTSPSAEGPDFIDNERRIWKYLLKYPEWSKTFPKRQPRVFERTANGSWNFVF
;
A
#
# COMPACT_ATOMS: atom_id res chain seq x y z
N TRP A 1 -18.95 -20.89 64.97
CA TRP A 1 -19.42 -21.97 64.09
C TRP A 1 -19.48 -21.42 62.67
N LEU A 2 -18.91 -22.21 61.76
CA LEU A 2 -18.68 -22.01 60.31
C LEU A 2 -17.57 -21.06 59.84
N ASN A 3 -16.50 -21.74 59.43
CA ASN A 3 -15.42 -21.34 58.52
C ASN A 3 -15.96 -21.03 57.11
N VAL A 4 -15.37 -20.04 56.45
CA VAL A 4 -15.44 -19.87 54.98
C VAL A 4 -14.15 -20.40 54.37
N TYR A 5 -14.34 -21.36 53.46
CA TYR A 5 -13.33 -22.05 52.66
C TYR A 5 -12.73 -21.11 51.60
N VAL A 6 -11.41 -21.19 51.46
CA VAL A 6 -10.66 -20.76 50.27
C VAL A 6 -10.65 -21.93 49.29
N HIS A 7 -11.08 -21.73 48.04
CA HIS A 7 -10.73 -22.59 46.90
C HIS A 7 -10.51 -21.75 45.64
N SER A 8 -9.48 -22.15 44.89
CA SER A 8 -8.90 -21.44 43.77
C SER A 8 -9.68 -21.65 42.47
N SER A 9 -9.71 -20.64 41.60
CA SER A 9 -9.86 -20.86 40.16
C SER A 9 -8.78 -20.08 39.42
N LYS A 10 -7.98 -20.82 38.66
CA LYS A 10 -7.06 -20.28 37.64
C LYS A 10 -7.92 -19.66 36.53
N ALA A 11 -7.73 -18.37 36.28
CA ALA A 11 -8.08 -17.77 35.01
C ALA A 11 -6.80 -17.70 34.16
N SER A 12 -6.76 -18.49 33.10
CA SER A 12 -5.77 -18.36 32.03
C SER A 12 -6.15 -17.14 31.18
N GLU A 13 -5.43 -16.04 31.34
CA GLU A 13 -5.44 -14.95 30.37
C GLU A 13 -4.61 -15.40 29.16
N THR A 14 -5.27 -16.01 28.18
CA THR A 14 -4.75 -16.13 26.82
C THR A 14 -4.90 -14.76 26.16
N LEU A 15 -3.82 -13.99 26.18
CA LEU A 15 -3.66 -12.80 25.34
C LEU A 15 -3.67 -13.25 23.88
N ASP A 16 -4.63 -12.73 23.11
CA ASP A 16 -4.81 -12.99 21.69
C ASP A 16 -3.69 -12.29 20.90
N VAL A 17 -2.76 -13.08 20.38
CA VAL A 17 -1.48 -12.63 19.77
C VAL A 17 -1.66 -12.22 18.29
N SER A 18 -2.87 -12.36 17.76
CA SER A 18 -3.21 -12.12 16.34
C SER A 18 -3.51 -10.66 15.97
N PHE A 19 -3.36 -9.73 16.92
CA PHE A 19 -3.94 -8.37 16.81
C PHE A 19 -2.95 -7.20 16.62
N LEU A 20 -1.63 -7.42 16.45
CA LEU A 20 -0.65 -6.33 16.63
C LEU A 20 0.38 -6.06 15.52
N PHE A 21 0.29 -6.67 14.34
CA PHE A 21 1.01 -6.12 13.17
C PHE A 21 0.27 -4.97 12.48
N PHE A 22 -0.97 -4.69 12.87
CA PHE A 22 -1.77 -3.59 12.30
C PHE A 22 -2.39 -2.62 13.32
N TRP A 23 -2.17 -2.81 14.63
CA TRP A 23 -2.64 -1.86 15.65
C TRP A 23 -1.56 -0.86 16.09
N CYS A 24 -1.09 -0.03 15.14
CA CYS A 24 -0.33 1.19 15.48
C CYS A 24 -1.03 2.50 15.07
N SER A 25 -2.32 2.48 14.72
CA SER A 25 -3.06 3.68 14.33
C SER A 25 -4.35 4.01 15.11
N THR A 26 -4.71 3.28 16.17
CA THR A 26 -5.88 3.63 17.02
C THR A 26 -5.58 3.57 18.51
N LEU A 27 -4.91 4.60 19.03
CA LEU A 27 -5.12 5.16 20.39
C LEU A 27 -4.31 6.45 20.61
N VAL A 28 -4.68 7.53 19.90
CA VAL A 28 -4.47 8.90 20.40
C VAL A 28 -5.80 9.64 20.31
N SER A 29 -6.72 9.31 21.21
CA SER A 29 -7.61 10.28 21.85
C SER A 29 -8.53 9.54 22.81
N LEU A 30 -8.05 9.20 24.01
CA LEU A 30 -8.94 9.07 25.16
C LEU A 30 -8.15 9.23 26.46
N LYS A 31 -8.00 10.49 26.88
CA LYS A 31 -8.09 10.94 28.29
C LYS A 31 -7.61 12.38 28.37
N ARG A 32 -8.56 13.32 28.31
CA ARG A 32 -8.65 14.39 29.29
C ARG A 32 -9.99 15.12 29.17
N SER A 33 -10.51 15.45 30.35
CA SER A 33 -11.65 16.31 30.63
C SER A 33 -13.04 15.67 30.60
N THR A 34 -13.46 15.21 31.77
CA THR A 34 -14.84 15.45 32.19
C THR A 34 -14.82 15.89 33.64
N ARG A 35 -15.12 17.18 33.86
CA ARG A 35 -15.97 17.77 34.92
C ARG A 35 -15.47 19.14 35.34
N GLN A 36 -16.09 20.18 34.78
CA GLN A 36 -16.64 21.36 35.47
C GLN A 36 -17.19 22.30 34.37
N ARG A 37 -18.53 22.44 34.25
CA ARG A 37 -19.31 23.61 34.72
C ARG A 37 -18.88 24.89 33.96
N ILE A 38 -19.71 25.58 33.16
CA ILE A 38 -20.99 26.23 33.50
C ILE A 38 -21.64 26.83 32.22
N LYS A 39 -22.96 26.94 32.32
CA LYS A 39 -23.98 27.62 31.50
C LYS A 39 -23.64 29.10 31.16
N VAL A 40 -24.37 29.67 30.18
CA VAL A 40 -24.42 31.09 29.74
C VAL A 40 -23.32 31.39 28.71
N ILE A 41 -23.63 31.76 27.46
CA ILE A 41 -24.06 33.10 27.04
C ILE A 41 -24.92 32.98 25.76
N GLY A 42 -26.19 33.35 25.88
CA GLY A 42 -26.91 34.03 24.80
C GLY A 42 -26.51 35.50 24.81
N ASP A 43 -26.63 36.14 23.65
CA ASP A 43 -26.32 37.55 23.36
C ASP A 43 -24.86 37.86 23.00
N LEU A 44 -24.51 37.51 21.76
CA LEU A 44 -23.55 38.28 20.94
C LEU A 44 -23.80 38.03 19.44
N PHE A 45 -25.07 38.16 19.03
CA PHE A 45 -25.38 38.59 17.67
C PHE A 45 -25.43 40.11 17.72
N LEU A 46 -24.47 40.76 17.06
CA LEU A 46 -24.62 41.97 16.22
C LEU A 46 -23.23 42.54 15.94
N SER A 47 -23.00 42.90 14.67
CA SER A 47 -21.81 43.51 14.07
C SER A 47 -20.70 42.57 13.56
N SER A 48 -20.92 41.98 12.37
CA SER A 48 -19.85 41.69 11.41
C SER A 48 -20.42 41.76 9.99
N PRO A 49 -19.73 42.39 9.02
CA PRO A 49 -20.21 42.52 7.63
C PRO A 49 -20.18 41.16 6.90
N PRO A 50 -20.92 41.00 5.78
CA PRO A 50 -21.08 39.70 5.17
C PRO A 50 -19.76 39.23 4.54
N LEU A 51 -19.23 38.10 5.04
CA LEU A 51 -18.26 37.29 4.35
C LEU A 51 -18.88 36.86 3.01
N LYS A 52 -18.27 37.29 1.89
CA LYS A 52 -18.51 36.66 0.59
C LYS A 52 -18.05 35.21 0.70
N LEU A 53 -18.99 34.28 0.88
CA LEU A 53 -18.74 32.88 0.60
C LEU A 53 -18.47 32.76 -0.91
N SER A 54 -17.21 32.60 -1.30
CA SER A 54 -16.89 31.98 -2.56
C SER A 54 -17.33 30.51 -2.45
N PHE A 55 -18.40 30.14 -3.12
CA PHE A 55 -18.69 28.74 -3.37
C PHE A 55 -17.55 28.18 -4.22
N SER A 56 -16.66 27.39 -3.62
CA SER A 56 -15.81 26.50 -4.40
C SER A 56 -16.74 25.50 -5.08
N LEU A 57 -16.73 25.47 -6.41
CA LEU A 57 -17.33 24.36 -7.15
C LEU A 57 -16.84 23.03 -6.55
N PRO A 58 -17.69 21.99 -6.46
CA PRO A 58 -17.22 20.67 -6.07
C PRO A 58 -16.02 20.29 -6.96
N PRO A 59 -15.01 19.57 -6.43
CA PRO A 59 -13.90 19.13 -7.25
C PRO A 59 -14.47 18.39 -8.45
N ALA A 60 -14.14 18.87 -9.65
CA ALA A 60 -14.56 18.21 -10.87
C ALA A 60 -14.02 16.77 -10.83
N LEU A 61 -14.88 15.82 -11.17
CA LEU A 61 -14.50 14.43 -11.38
C LEU A 61 -13.46 14.39 -12.50
N MET A 62 -12.35 13.68 -12.31
CA MET A 62 -11.24 13.65 -13.29
C MET A 62 -10.72 12.24 -13.60
N ILE A 63 -11.53 11.21 -13.40
CA ILE A 63 -11.23 9.85 -13.87
C ILE A 63 -11.77 9.70 -15.30
N TYR A 64 -10.95 9.16 -16.19
CA TYR A 64 -11.32 8.90 -17.58
C TYR A 64 -11.17 7.42 -17.89
N VAL A 65 -12.17 6.84 -18.55
CA VAL A 65 -12.14 5.48 -19.09
C VAL A 65 -12.47 5.57 -20.57
N ASP A 66 -11.62 4.98 -21.43
CA ASP A 66 -11.76 5.09 -22.89
C ASP A 66 -11.83 6.54 -23.41
N GLY A 67 -11.13 7.45 -22.73
CA GLY A 67 -11.13 8.88 -23.06
C GLY A 67 -12.40 9.65 -22.64
N VAL A 68 -13.36 8.99 -21.99
CA VAL A 68 -14.61 9.61 -21.50
C VAL A 68 -14.53 9.81 -19.99
N LEU A 69 -15.02 10.95 -19.51
CA LEU A 69 -15.07 11.26 -18.08
C LEU A 69 -16.02 10.30 -17.34
N PHE A 70 -15.59 9.80 -16.20
CA PHE A 70 -16.30 8.78 -15.41
C PHE A 70 -16.59 9.27 -13.98
N PRO A 71 -17.83 9.12 -13.47
CA PRO A 71 -19.03 8.69 -14.18
C PRO A 71 -19.57 9.79 -15.12
N ASP A 72 -20.25 9.39 -16.20
CA ASP A 72 -20.83 10.33 -17.18
C ASP A 72 -21.84 11.26 -16.49
N GLU A 73 -21.84 12.56 -16.79
CA GLU A 73 -22.67 13.58 -16.10
C GLU A 73 -24.18 13.30 -16.19
N ASN A 74 -24.61 12.44 -17.11
CA ASN A 74 -26.00 11.98 -17.23
C ASN A 74 -26.41 10.92 -16.18
N SER A 75 -25.48 10.38 -15.42
CA SER A 75 -25.75 9.39 -14.36
C SER A 75 -26.00 10.09 -13.03
N SER A 76 -27.20 10.67 -12.89
CA SER A 76 -27.66 11.24 -11.63
C SER A 76 -27.82 10.15 -10.55
N SER A 77 -26.84 9.99 -9.67
CA SER A 77 -27.07 9.37 -8.36
C SER A 77 -26.44 10.19 -7.24
N SER A 78 -27.30 10.87 -6.48
CA SER A 78 -26.95 11.54 -5.24
C SER A 78 -26.75 10.48 -4.15
N LEU A 79 -25.52 9.99 -3.99
CA LEU A 79 -25.17 9.01 -2.96
C LEU A 79 -24.30 9.65 -1.86
N SER A 80 -24.52 9.21 -0.62
CA SER A 80 -23.84 9.64 0.60
C SER A 80 -22.32 9.44 0.55
N SER A 81 -21.57 10.32 1.21
CA SER A 81 -20.10 10.41 1.10
C SER A 81 -19.32 9.15 1.51
N SER A 82 -19.90 8.22 2.28
CA SER A 82 -19.24 6.97 2.68
C SER A 82 -19.47 5.81 1.70
N SER A 83 -20.48 5.91 0.82
CA SER A 83 -20.80 4.86 -0.17
C SER A 83 -20.31 5.20 -1.59
N GLN A 84 -19.79 6.42 -1.79
CA GLN A 84 -19.32 6.92 -3.08
C GLN A 84 -18.09 6.17 -3.61
N GLY A 85 -17.11 5.85 -2.77
CA GLY A 85 -15.90 5.14 -3.22
C GLY A 85 -16.16 3.70 -3.63
N SER A 86 -16.98 2.99 -2.85
CA SER A 86 -17.37 1.62 -3.16
C SER A 86 -18.19 1.53 -4.44
N SER A 87 -19.15 2.44 -4.66
CA SER A 87 -19.93 2.43 -5.90
C SER A 87 -19.07 2.79 -7.10
N LEU A 88 -18.25 3.83 -7.00
CA LEU A 88 -17.36 4.26 -8.07
C LEU A 88 -16.37 3.16 -8.47
N LEU A 89 -15.75 2.49 -7.50
CA LEU A 89 -14.83 1.38 -7.76
C LEU A 89 -15.52 0.29 -8.58
N LEU A 90 -16.71 -0.15 -8.14
CA LEU A 90 -17.47 -1.20 -8.82
C LEU A 90 -17.90 -0.77 -10.23
N ASP A 91 -18.33 0.48 -10.39
CA ASP A 91 -18.75 1.04 -11.68
C ASP A 91 -17.56 1.07 -12.66
N VAL A 92 -16.36 1.49 -12.23
CA VAL A 92 -15.16 1.48 -13.08
C VAL A 92 -14.74 0.03 -13.40
N MET A 93 -14.72 -0.85 -12.41
CA MET A 93 -14.33 -2.26 -12.59
C MET A 93 -15.24 -3.04 -13.53
N THR A 94 -16.51 -2.66 -13.62
CA THR A 94 -17.51 -3.29 -14.49
C THR A 94 -17.62 -2.62 -15.88
N HIS A 95 -16.87 -1.55 -16.11
CA HIS A 95 -16.79 -0.93 -17.43
C HIS A 95 -16.17 -1.90 -18.47
N SER A 96 -16.79 -2.01 -19.65
CA SER A 96 -16.44 -3.02 -20.67
C SER A 96 -14.98 -2.98 -21.12
N VAL A 97 -14.41 -1.78 -21.26
CA VAL A 97 -13.00 -1.58 -21.62
C VAL A 97 -12.07 -2.07 -20.51
N ILE A 98 -12.43 -1.85 -19.24
CA ILE A 98 -11.65 -2.30 -18.09
C ILE A 98 -11.71 -3.82 -17.97
N ILE A 99 -12.89 -4.43 -18.13
CA ILE A 99 -13.04 -5.90 -18.17
C ILE A 99 -12.16 -6.49 -19.27
N SER A 100 -12.20 -5.91 -20.48
CA SER A 100 -11.41 -6.39 -21.62
C SER A 100 -9.90 -6.28 -21.38
N ALA A 101 -9.45 -5.18 -20.76
CA ALA A 101 -8.06 -4.98 -20.38
C ALA A 101 -7.61 -5.98 -19.31
N SER A 102 -8.45 -6.23 -18.30
CA SER A 102 -8.18 -7.20 -17.22
C SER A 102 -8.11 -8.64 -17.74
N GLU A 103 -9.02 -9.04 -18.63
CA GLU A 103 -8.96 -10.35 -19.29
C GLU A 103 -7.73 -10.46 -20.22
N SER A 104 -7.37 -9.40 -20.91
CA SER A 104 -6.14 -9.39 -21.73
C SER A 104 -4.89 -9.58 -20.86
N PHE A 105 -4.82 -8.89 -19.72
CA PHE A 105 -3.71 -9.01 -18.77
C PHE A 105 -3.64 -10.41 -18.13
N LYS A 106 -4.80 -10.97 -17.75
CA LYS A 106 -4.92 -12.34 -17.20
C LYS A 106 -4.34 -13.42 -18.11
N ASN A 107 -4.45 -13.23 -19.42
CA ASN A 107 -4.00 -14.18 -20.44
C ASN A 107 -2.52 -14.03 -20.82
N LEU A 108 -1.80 -13.06 -20.24
CA LEU A 108 -0.36 -12.92 -20.44
C LEU A 108 0.41 -13.98 -19.66
N GLU A 109 1.54 -14.42 -20.22
CA GLU A 109 2.47 -15.28 -19.51
C GLU A 109 3.19 -14.49 -18.41
N GLU A 110 3.27 -15.07 -17.22
CA GLU A 110 3.96 -14.45 -16.09
C GLU A 110 5.49 -14.49 -16.31
N GLN A 111 6.09 -13.31 -16.36
CA GLN A 111 7.53 -13.16 -16.54
C GLN A 111 8.28 -13.39 -15.23
N ARG A 112 9.18 -14.38 -15.22
CA ARG A 112 10.10 -14.62 -14.09
C ARG A 112 11.36 -13.79 -14.23
N VAL A 113 11.52 -12.78 -13.39
CA VAL A 113 12.70 -11.92 -13.34
C VAL A 113 13.79 -12.56 -12.48
N THR A 114 14.99 -12.65 -13.04
CA THR A 114 16.18 -13.18 -12.36
C THR A 114 17.36 -12.24 -12.61
N GLU A 115 18.36 -12.22 -11.72
CA GLU A 115 19.61 -11.43 -11.88
C GLU A 115 20.51 -11.86 -13.07
N SER A 116 20.00 -12.58 -14.06
CA SER A 116 20.82 -13.17 -15.11
C SER A 116 21.22 -12.18 -16.20
N SER A 117 22.35 -11.50 -16.03
CA SER A 117 23.18 -10.95 -17.13
C SER A 117 22.47 -10.05 -18.16
N THR A 118 21.32 -9.50 -17.81
CA THR A 118 20.53 -8.66 -18.71
C THR A 118 21.20 -7.28 -18.78
N LYS A 119 21.30 -6.73 -19.99
CA LYS A 119 21.72 -5.33 -20.19
C LYS A 119 20.67 -4.34 -19.68
N ASP A 120 19.48 -4.83 -19.35
CA ASP A 120 18.33 -4.04 -18.98
C ASP A 120 18.44 -3.55 -17.54
N ARG A 121 18.00 -2.31 -17.32
CA ARG A 121 18.10 -1.60 -16.05
C ARG A 121 16.80 -1.74 -15.30
N TYR A 122 16.81 -2.60 -14.29
CA TYR A 122 15.66 -2.86 -13.42
C TYR A 122 15.67 -1.96 -12.19
N VAL A 123 14.46 -1.60 -11.75
CA VAL A 123 14.16 -1.05 -10.42
C VAL A 123 13.03 -1.88 -9.82
N TYR A 124 13.30 -2.54 -8.69
CA TYR A 124 12.30 -3.27 -7.92
C TYR A 124 11.87 -2.43 -6.72
N ILE A 125 10.58 -2.42 -6.36
CA ILE A 125 10.06 -1.80 -5.12
C ILE A 125 9.41 -2.84 -4.20
N PHE A 126 9.65 -2.72 -2.90
CA PHE A 126 8.98 -3.51 -1.87
C PHE A 126 7.64 -2.88 -1.46
N GLN A 127 6.88 -3.62 -0.66
CA GLN A 127 5.72 -3.10 0.05
C GLN A 127 6.00 -1.74 0.69
N ARG A 128 5.02 -0.82 0.57
CA ARG A 128 5.05 0.56 1.07
C ARG A 128 6.11 1.48 0.45
N GLU A 129 6.88 0.99 -0.52
CA GLU A 129 7.81 1.80 -1.28
C GLU A 129 7.15 2.42 -2.52
N TYR A 130 7.76 3.49 -3.02
CA TYR A 130 7.46 4.04 -4.34
C TYR A 130 8.76 4.40 -5.07
N ALA A 131 8.67 4.45 -6.39
CA ALA A 131 9.72 4.97 -7.24
C ALA A 131 9.11 5.83 -8.35
N VAL A 132 9.89 6.80 -8.81
CA VAL A 132 9.63 7.52 -10.07
C VAL A 132 10.83 7.21 -10.96
N VAL A 133 10.59 6.80 -12.21
CA VAL A 133 11.63 6.34 -13.11
C VAL A 133 11.53 7.05 -14.46
N ASN A 134 12.69 7.45 -15.00
CA ASN A 134 12.81 8.01 -16.33
C ASN A 134 13.17 6.88 -17.32
N PRO A 135 12.45 6.73 -18.44
CA PRO A 135 12.72 5.68 -19.44
C PRO A 135 14.11 5.78 -20.07
N ALA A 136 14.77 6.95 -20.01
CA ALA A 136 16.15 7.09 -20.43
C ALA A 136 17.14 6.33 -19.52
N LEU A 137 16.77 6.07 -18.25
CA LEU A 137 17.65 5.53 -17.21
C LEU A 137 17.24 4.14 -16.71
N VAL A 138 15.96 3.83 -16.75
CA VAL A 138 15.40 2.55 -16.26
C VAL A 138 14.59 1.96 -17.38
N ASP A 139 14.83 0.69 -17.73
CA ASP A 139 14.09 0.00 -18.80
C ASP A 139 12.85 -0.69 -18.23
N PHE A 140 12.95 -1.20 -17.00
CA PHE A 140 11.85 -1.88 -16.33
C PHE A 140 11.74 -1.52 -14.86
N VAL A 141 10.51 -1.35 -14.39
CA VAL A 141 10.21 -1.17 -12.97
C VAL A 141 9.09 -2.10 -12.54
N GLY A 142 9.17 -2.69 -11.36
CA GLY A 142 8.13 -3.63 -10.92
C GLY A 142 8.15 -3.96 -9.44
N MET A 143 7.20 -4.81 -9.07
CA MET A 143 6.97 -5.29 -7.72
C MET A 143 6.34 -6.68 -7.77
N ASP A 144 6.51 -7.44 -6.69
CA ASP A 144 5.74 -8.66 -6.44
C ASP A 144 5.40 -8.78 -4.94
N GLU A 145 4.98 -9.98 -4.53
CA GLU A 145 4.54 -10.27 -3.16
C GLU A 145 3.26 -9.50 -2.77
N ALA A 146 2.49 -9.04 -3.76
CA ALA A 146 1.21 -8.39 -3.52
C ALA A 146 0.11 -9.43 -3.27
N THR A 147 -0.24 -9.64 -2.00
CA THR A 147 -1.42 -10.43 -1.62
C THR A 147 -2.65 -9.53 -1.54
N THR A 148 -2.84 -8.84 -0.42
CA THR A 148 -3.94 -7.89 -0.19
C THR A 148 -3.61 -6.46 -0.63
N CYS A 149 -2.32 -6.16 -0.75
CA CYS A 149 -1.78 -4.90 -1.23
C CYS A 149 -1.97 -4.72 -2.75
N VAL A 150 -1.89 -3.47 -3.20
CA VAL A 150 -2.15 -3.06 -4.58
C VAL A 150 -1.00 -2.22 -5.11
N GLY A 151 -0.47 -2.60 -6.27
CA GLY A 151 0.43 -1.77 -7.03
C GLY A 151 -0.32 -0.72 -7.84
N LEU A 152 0.11 0.54 -7.74
CA LEU A 152 -0.40 1.66 -8.53
C LEU A 152 0.69 2.17 -9.47
N VAL A 153 0.36 2.34 -10.76
CA VAL A 153 1.25 2.93 -11.77
C VAL A 153 0.63 4.21 -12.33
N ILE A 154 1.39 5.30 -12.30
CA ILE A 154 1.03 6.59 -12.90
C ILE A 154 2.12 6.97 -13.89
N ARG A 155 1.77 7.22 -15.14
CA ARG A 155 2.71 7.58 -16.20
C ARG A 155 2.32 8.90 -16.84
N ASN A 156 3.30 9.78 -16.98
CA ASN A 156 3.16 10.95 -17.82
C ASN A 156 3.25 10.52 -19.29
N ARG A 157 2.16 10.67 -20.04
CA ARG A 157 2.06 10.23 -21.44
C ARG A 157 3.07 10.92 -22.35
N ARG A 158 3.41 12.18 -22.05
CA ARG A 158 4.30 13.02 -22.86
C ARG A 158 5.77 12.70 -22.60
N SER A 159 6.18 12.72 -21.32
CA SER A 159 7.59 12.52 -20.96
C SER A 159 7.97 11.05 -20.85
N GLY A 160 6.98 10.16 -20.68
CA GLY A 160 7.21 8.76 -20.37
C GLY A 160 7.77 8.52 -18.97
N VAL A 161 7.82 9.54 -18.10
CA VAL A 161 8.18 9.33 -16.69
C VAL A 161 7.08 8.50 -16.03
N THR A 162 7.47 7.40 -15.38
CA THR A 162 6.56 6.46 -14.71
C THR A 162 6.81 6.48 -13.22
N SER A 163 5.77 6.69 -12.43
CA SER A 163 5.77 6.38 -11.00
C SER A 163 5.04 5.08 -10.72
N ILE A 164 5.59 4.29 -9.80
CA ILE A 164 5.01 3.06 -9.29
C ILE A 164 5.04 3.09 -7.76
N ALA A 165 4.00 2.55 -7.13
CA ALA A 165 3.94 2.39 -5.68
C ALA A 165 3.32 1.03 -5.33
N HIS A 166 3.85 0.40 -4.28
CA HIS A 166 3.27 -0.81 -3.69
C HIS A 166 2.49 -0.40 -2.44
N MET A 167 1.18 -0.19 -2.55
CA MET A 167 0.36 0.32 -1.45
C MET A 167 -0.22 -0.82 -0.62
N ASP A 168 -0.08 -0.71 0.70
CA ASP A 168 -0.46 -1.75 1.66
C ASP A 168 -1.54 -1.32 2.65
N SER A 169 -1.91 -0.04 2.66
CA SER A 169 -2.92 0.50 3.56
C SER A 169 -3.60 1.74 2.99
N PRO A 170 -4.92 1.92 3.24
CA PRO A 170 -5.61 3.17 2.95
C PRO A 170 -4.94 4.43 3.53
N GLU A 171 -4.20 4.29 4.64
CA GLU A 171 -3.57 5.40 5.36
C GLU A 171 -2.44 6.09 4.58
N VAL A 172 -1.79 5.39 3.64
CA VAL A 172 -0.68 5.93 2.85
C VAL A 172 -1.09 6.50 1.51
N VAL A 173 -2.34 6.28 1.08
CA VAL A 173 -2.80 6.56 -0.29
C VAL A 173 -2.73 8.04 -0.66
N ASP A 174 -3.30 8.94 0.15
CA ASP A 174 -3.45 10.35 -0.24
C ASP A 174 -2.10 11.08 -0.36
N LEU A 175 -1.24 10.90 0.64
CA LEU A 175 0.13 11.45 0.61
C LEU A 175 1.00 10.68 -0.40
N GLY A 176 0.82 9.37 -0.52
CA GLY A 176 1.54 8.52 -1.46
C GLY A 176 1.33 8.96 -2.91
N ILE A 177 0.08 9.14 -3.34
CA ILE A 177 -0.23 9.67 -4.68
C ILE A 177 0.39 11.08 -4.87
N SER A 178 0.38 11.90 -3.82
CA SER A 178 1.01 13.22 -3.88
C SER A 178 2.54 13.14 -4.03
N GLN A 179 3.19 12.17 -3.37
CA GLN A 179 4.62 11.88 -3.53
C GLN A 179 4.92 11.41 -4.96
N MET A 180 4.15 10.44 -5.46
CA MET A 180 4.29 9.90 -6.81
C MET A 180 4.20 10.99 -7.87
N LEU A 181 3.25 11.91 -7.74
CA LEU A 181 3.01 12.96 -8.73
C LEU A 181 4.04 14.10 -8.68
N SER A 182 4.71 14.31 -7.55
CA SER A 182 5.63 15.44 -7.36
C SER A 182 6.76 15.50 -8.39
N LEU A 183 7.29 14.34 -8.82
CA LEU A 183 8.36 14.25 -9.81
C LEU A 183 7.85 13.90 -11.22
N VAL A 184 6.64 13.35 -11.35
CA VAL A 184 6.03 13.02 -12.65
C VAL A 184 5.61 14.31 -13.38
N MET A 185 5.29 15.37 -12.61
CA MET A 185 4.75 16.68 -13.06
C MET A 185 5.80 17.79 -13.19
N GLU A 186 7.10 17.48 -13.22
CA GLU A 186 8.16 18.52 -13.22
C GLU A 186 8.15 19.45 -14.44
N ASP A 187 7.59 19.01 -15.58
CA ASP A 187 7.46 19.83 -16.79
C ASP A 187 6.00 19.86 -17.29
N ASP A 188 5.50 21.09 -17.44
CA ASP A 188 4.37 21.56 -18.24
C ASP A 188 3.00 21.89 -17.58
N SER A 189 2.42 22.96 -18.13
CA SER A 189 1.28 23.78 -17.71
C SER A 189 -0.05 23.07 -17.46
N ASP A 190 -0.96 23.79 -16.78
CA ASP A 190 -2.37 23.49 -16.48
C ASP A 190 -3.00 22.39 -17.37
N ALA A 191 -3.31 21.25 -16.74
CA ALA A 191 -3.88 20.01 -17.30
C ALA A 191 -2.87 19.04 -17.94
N ALA A 192 -1.87 18.59 -17.18
CA ALA A 192 -1.16 17.36 -17.50
C ALA A 192 -2.17 16.19 -17.60
N GLU A 193 -2.31 15.60 -18.79
CA GLU A 193 -3.04 14.36 -19.00
C GLU A 193 -2.17 13.21 -18.51
N LEU A 194 -2.59 12.58 -17.42
CA LEU A 194 -1.88 11.47 -16.80
C LEU A 194 -2.55 10.18 -17.19
N ASP A 195 -1.76 9.25 -17.69
CA ASP A 195 -2.22 7.88 -17.72
C ASP A 195 -2.09 7.35 -16.29
N VAL A 196 -3.21 7.07 -15.62
CA VAL A 196 -3.20 6.19 -14.44
C VAL A 196 -3.29 4.80 -14.98
N VAL A 197 -2.11 4.29 -15.28
CA VAL A 197 -2.02 3.23 -16.25
C VAL A 197 -2.58 1.96 -15.65
N HIS A 198 -2.21 1.59 -14.42
CA HIS A 198 -2.55 0.26 -13.93
C HIS A 198 -2.70 0.19 -12.42
N MET A 199 -3.73 -0.52 -11.97
CA MET A 199 -3.84 -1.05 -10.62
C MET A 199 -3.81 -2.58 -10.71
N VAL A 200 -2.87 -3.20 -10.01
CA VAL A 200 -2.67 -4.67 -10.03
C VAL A 200 -2.38 -5.15 -8.61
N GLY A 201 -3.05 -6.21 -8.17
CA GLY A 201 -2.91 -6.76 -6.82
C GLY A 201 -4.22 -6.75 -6.06
N GLY A 202 -4.21 -7.18 -4.81
CA GLY A 202 -5.44 -7.43 -4.05
C GLY A 202 -6.26 -8.57 -4.64
N TYR A 203 -7.11 -9.17 -3.82
CA TYR A 203 -8.06 -10.19 -4.24
C TYR A 203 -9.29 -10.11 -3.33
N GLU A 204 -10.32 -10.92 -3.57
CA GLU A 204 -11.46 -11.01 -2.66
C GLU A 204 -11.05 -11.83 -1.41
N ASP A 205 -10.46 -11.14 -0.44
CA ASP A 205 -9.82 -11.72 0.74
C ASP A 205 -10.77 -11.98 1.92
N VAL A 206 -12.08 -11.87 1.68
CA VAL A 206 -13.13 -12.25 2.63
C VAL A 206 -13.87 -13.48 2.11
N ASP A 207 -13.86 -14.56 2.89
CA ASP A 207 -14.65 -15.75 2.59
C ASP A 207 -16.16 -15.46 2.71
N LEU A 208 -16.86 -15.37 1.58
CA LEU A 208 -18.33 -15.27 1.55
C LEU A 208 -19.03 -16.46 2.24
N LYS A 209 -18.33 -17.59 2.42
CA LYS A 209 -18.86 -18.80 3.08
C LYS A 209 -19.16 -18.58 4.58
N ASN A 210 -18.47 -17.65 5.24
CA ASN A 210 -18.68 -17.34 6.66
C ASN A 210 -19.65 -16.17 6.88
N ALA A 211 -20.08 -15.48 5.82
CA ALA A 211 -21.00 -14.35 5.90
C ALA A 211 -22.48 -14.76 6.11
N THR A 212 -22.79 -16.07 6.06
CA THR A 212 -24.16 -16.59 6.23
C THR A 212 -24.51 -16.98 7.68
N GLY A 213 -23.79 -16.47 8.68
CA GLY A 213 -23.98 -16.86 10.08
C GLY A 213 -24.08 -15.69 11.06
N GLY A 214 -25.28 -15.09 11.17
CA GLY A 214 -25.72 -14.42 12.40
C GLY A 214 -25.43 -12.92 12.52
N ASP A 215 -26.49 -12.16 12.84
CA ASP A 215 -26.44 -10.77 13.30
C ASP A 215 -25.61 -10.63 14.59
N ASP A 216 -24.40 -10.06 14.53
CA ASP A 216 -23.88 -9.09 15.51
C ASP A 216 -22.55 -8.46 15.03
N TYR A 217 -22.30 -7.23 15.46
CA TYR A 217 -21.30 -6.26 14.98
C TYR A 217 -19.84 -6.74 14.85
N ALA A 218 -19.40 -7.07 13.63
CA ALA A 218 -18.15 -6.66 12.97
C ALA A 218 -17.98 -7.56 11.73
N LYS A 219 -18.46 -7.11 10.56
CA LYS A 219 -18.02 -7.76 9.32
C LYS A 219 -16.51 -7.62 9.26
N PRO A 220 -15.72 -8.70 9.05
CA PRO A 220 -14.34 -8.53 8.64
C PRO A 220 -14.39 -7.80 7.30
N GLU A 221 -14.16 -6.49 7.31
CA GLU A 221 -13.82 -5.77 6.10
C GLU A 221 -12.46 -6.32 5.70
N GLY A 222 -12.39 -7.00 4.55
CA GLY A 222 -11.12 -7.45 4.00
C GLY A 222 -10.16 -6.29 3.83
N TYR A 223 -8.89 -6.57 3.63
CA TYR A 223 -7.84 -5.58 3.44
C TYR A 223 -7.84 -5.01 2.03
N SER A 224 -8.11 -5.83 1.01
CA SER A 224 -7.99 -5.42 -0.40
C SER A 224 -9.06 -4.42 -0.80
N PHE A 225 -10.32 -4.67 -0.41
CA PHE A 225 -11.46 -3.85 -0.85
C PHE A 225 -11.42 -2.40 -0.35
N PRO A 226 -11.19 -2.11 0.95
CA PRO A 226 -11.03 -0.75 1.45
C PRO A 226 -9.84 -0.01 0.82
N LEU A 227 -8.73 -0.71 0.57
CA LEU A 227 -7.58 -0.13 -0.11
C LEU A 227 -7.92 0.27 -1.56
N CYS A 228 -8.59 -0.60 -2.31
CA CYS A 228 -9.05 -0.31 -3.66
C CYS A 228 -10.03 0.87 -3.69
N CYS A 229 -10.99 0.92 -2.75
CA CYS A 229 -11.93 2.04 -2.62
C CYS A 229 -11.17 3.35 -2.39
N LYS A 230 -10.24 3.34 -1.42
CA LYS A 230 -9.45 4.53 -1.07
C LYS A 230 -8.61 5.03 -2.23
N LEU A 231 -8.00 4.13 -3.01
CA LEU A 231 -7.23 4.45 -4.22
C LEU A 231 -8.09 5.19 -5.25
N VAL A 232 -9.23 4.62 -5.63
CA VAL A 232 -10.12 5.21 -6.64
C VAL A 232 -10.71 6.53 -6.15
N GLU A 233 -11.14 6.62 -4.88
CA GLU A 233 -11.59 7.88 -4.29
C GLU A 233 -10.52 8.97 -4.29
N SER A 234 -9.28 8.60 -3.96
CA SER A 234 -8.18 9.56 -3.89
C SER A 234 -7.85 10.10 -5.27
N LEU A 235 -7.86 9.24 -6.30
CA LEU A 235 -7.72 9.67 -7.70
C LEU A 235 -8.86 10.61 -8.12
N GLN A 236 -10.11 10.26 -7.80
CA GLN A 236 -11.29 11.05 -8.15
C GLN A 236 -11.26 12.47 -7.56
N LYS A 237 -10.72 12.64 -6.35
CA LYS A 237 -10.71 13.93 -5.62
C LYS A 237 -9.63 14.90 -6.11
N ARG A 238 -8.77 14.47 -7.02
CA ARG A 238 -7.64 15.27 -7.51
C ARG A 238 -8.00 16.02 -8.78
N ARG A 239 -7.24 17.10 -9.03
CA ARG A 239 -7.39 17.96 -10.21
C ARG A 239 -6.78 17.37 -11.47
N GLU A 240 -5.85 16.43 -11.31
CA GLU A 240 -5.16 15.80 -12.43
C GLU A 240 -6.12 14.86 -13.17
N LYS A 241 -5.99 14.80 -14.51
CA LYS A 241 -6.81 13.91 -15.34
C LYS A 241 -6.17 12.54 -15.39
N PHE A 242 -6.89 11.53 -14.94
CA PHE A 242 -6.40 10.17 -14.79
C PHE A 242 -7.10 9.22 -15.75
N HIS A 243 -6.40 8.76 -16.78
CA HIS A 243 -6.91 7.76 -17.71
C HIS A 243 -6.62 6.35 -17.21
N ILE A 244 -7.65 5.64 -16.75
CA ILE A 244 -7.53 4.26 -16.22
C ILE A 244 -7.42 3.27 -17.38
N GLN A 245 -6.29 2.57 -17.50
CA GLN A 245 -6.07 1.57 -18.57
C GLN A 245 -6.32 0.13 -18.09
N THR A 246 -5.97 -0.21 -16.84
CA THR A 246 -6.15 -1.58 -16.32
C THR A 246 -6.47 -1.57 -14.83
N LEU A 247 -7.53 -2.29 -14.43
CA LEU A 247 -7.83 -2.61 -13.04
C LEU A 247 -7.85 -4.12 -12.84
N PHE A 248 -6.68 -4.71 -12.61
CA PHE A 248 -6.53 -6.13 -12.31
C PHE A 248 -6.44 -6.35 -10.79
N ILE A 249 -7.57 -6.08 -10.13
CA ILE A 249 -7.71 -6.06 -8.67
C ILE A 249 -8.97 -6.83 -8.24
N LEU A 250 -9.03 -7.25 -6.98
CA LEU A 250 -10.20 -7.91 -6.37
C LEU A 250 -10.69 -9.10 -7.24
N GLY A 251 -11.98 -9.16 -7.59
CA GLY A 251 -12.55 -10.24 -8.38
C GLY A 251 -11.82 -10.51 -9.71
N HIS A 252 -11.26 -9.48 -10.35
CA HIS A 252 -10.46 -9.64 -11.58
C HIS A 252 -9.15 -10.40 -11.33
N ASN A 253 -8.57 -10.24 -10.14
CA ASN A 253 -7.34 -10.92 -9.70
C ASN A 253 -7.61 -12.08 -8.73
N THR A 254 -8.85 -12.58 -8.61
CA THR A 254 -9.17 -13.66 -7.65
C THR A 254 -9.24 -15.02 -8.35
N LYS A 255 -8.63 -16.04 -7.75
CA LYS A 255 -8.84 -17.45 -8.06
C LYS A 255 -9.11 -18.24 -6.79
N LEU A 256 -9.54 -19.49 -6.95
CA LEU A 256 -9.59 -20.46 -5.87
C LEU A 256 -8.36 -21.37 -5.94
N ASP A 257 -7.74 -21.61 -4.79
CA ASP A 257 -6.71 -22.63 -4.65
C ASP A 257 -7.30 -24.06 -4.64
N ALA A 258 -6.45 -25.07 -4.51
CA ALA A 258 -6.87 -26.47 -4.48
C ALA A 258 -7.71 -26.83 -3.24
N GLN A 259 -7.64 -26.02 -2.19
CA GLN A 259 -8.37 -26.16 -0.92
C GLN A 259 -9.68 -25.36 -0.94
N GLY A 260 -9.93 -24.56 -1.98
CA GLY A 260 -11.12 -23.75 -2.14
C GLY A 260 -11.08 -22.43 -1.37
N ASN A 261 -9.89 -21.96 -0.97
CA ASN A 261 -9.66 -20.61 -0.45
C ASN A 261 -9.48 -19.63 -1.61
N THR A 262 -9.87 -18.38 -1.42
CA THR A 262 -9.55 -17.31 -2.36
C THR A 262 -8.08 -16.92 -2.26
N CYS A 263 -7.45 -16.67 -3.40
CA CYS A 263 -6.08 -16.18 -3.49
C CYS A 263 -5.87 -15.37 -4.78
N PRO A 264 -4.81 -14.55 -4.87
CA PRO A 264 -4.55 -13.77 -6.07
C PRO A 264 -4.15 -14.64 -7.27
N ILE A 265 -4.55 -14.23 -8.48
CA ILE A 265 -4.09 -14.84 -9.73
C ILE A 265 -2.61 -14.55 -9.91
N PHE A 266 -2.26 -13.26 -9.86
CA PHE A 266 -0.88 -12.76 -9.91
C PHE A 266 -0.56 -11.91 -8.68
N ASN A 267 0.66 -12.06 -8.17
CA ASN A 267 1.17 -11.31 -7.02
C ASN A 267 2.09 -10.15 -7.42
N GLY A 268 2.33 -9.94 -8.71
CA GLY A 268 3.31 -8.97 -9.17
C GLY A 268 3.19 -8.66 -10.65
N PHE A 269 3.88 -7.59 -11.05
CA PHE A 269 3.93 -7.13 -12.43
C PHE A 269 5.20 -6.33 -12.69
N LEU A 270 5.50 -6.19 -13.98
CA LEU A 270 6.61 -5.42 -14.50
C LEU A 270 6.07 -4.39 -15.51
N VAL A 271 6.56 -3.16 -15.42
CA VAL A 271 6.27 -2.08 -16.37
C VAL A 271 7.48 -1.90 -17.27
N ASN A 272 7.28 -1.96 -18.58
CA ASN A 272 8.25 -1.46 -19.54
C ASN A 272 8.16 0.07 -19.59
N THR A 273 9.21 0.77 -19.20
CA THR A 273 9.17 2.24 -19.06
C THR A 273 9.14 2.97 -20.40
N SER A 274 9.63 2.34 -21.47
CA SER A 274 9.63 2.96 -22.80
C SER A 274 8.23 2.98 -23.41
N THR A 275 7.48 1.89 -23.25
CA THR A 275 6.14 1.71 -23.84
C THR A 275 5.00 2.02 -22.87
N GLY A 276 5.24 1.91 -21.56
CA GLY A 276 4.22 1.94 -20.52
C GLY A 276 3.42 0.64 -20.37
N THR A 277 3.76 -0.43 -21.10
CA THR A 277 3.04 -1.70 -21.04
C THR A 277 3.35 -2.49 -19.78
N ILE A 278 2.36 -3.18 -19.21
CA ILE A 278 2.54 -4.11 -18.10
C ILE A 278 2.46 -5.57 -18.51
N VAL A 279 3.20 -6.40 -17.80
CA VAL A 279 3.11 -7.87 -17.83
C VAL A 279 3.08 -8.42 -16.41
N PRO A 280 2.35 -9.52 -16.14
CA PRO A 280 2.45 -10.21 -14.86
C PRO A 280 3.89 -10.66 -14.63
N ALA A 281 4.37 -10.57 -13.40
CA ALA A 281 5.76 -10.91 -13.10
C ALA A 281 5.97 -11.41 -11.67
N SER A 282 6.98 -12.26 -11.51
CA SER A 282 7.55 -12.65 -10.22
C SER A 282 9.06 -12.46 -10.22
N PHE A 283 9.61 -12.15 -9.05
CA PHE A 283 11.00 -11.82 -8.88
C PHE A 283 11.67 -12.89 -8.02
N ASN A 284 12.83 -13.38 -8.45
CA ASN A 284 13.62 -14.21 -7.55
C ASN A 284 14.24 -13.32 -6.45
N ARG A 285 14.62 -13.93 -5.32
CA ARG A 285 15.22 -13.20 -4.17
C ARG A 285 16.36 -12.27 -4.58
N SER A 286 17.21 -12.70 -5.50
CA SER A 286 18.40 -11.95 -5.88
C SER A 286 18.08 -10.72 -6.74
N SER A 287 17.00 -10.76 -7.53
CA SER A 287 16.51 -9.62 -8.32
C SER A 287 15.81 -8.53 -7.50
N ARG A 288 15.47 -8.78 -6.22
CA ARG A 288 14.88 -7.80 -5.30
C ARG A 288 15.95 -6.90 -4.65
N CYS A 289 16.93 -6.47 -5.44
CA CYS A 289 18.08 -5.68 -5.00
C CYS A 289 17.85 -4.16 -5.21
N PRO A 290 18.68 -3.29 -4.59
CA PRO A 290 19.67 -3.57 -3.55
C PRO A 290 19.06 -3.64 -2.14
N ASP A 291 19.87 -4.08 -1.18
CA ASP A 291 19.63 -3.99 0.28
C ASP A 291 18.28 -4.53 0.75
N GLU A 292 17.85 -5.64 0.14
CA GLU A 292 16.56 -6.30 0.35
C GLU A 292 16.17 -6.35 1.84
N LEU A 293 17.07 -6.82 2.70
CA LEU A 293 16.79 -7.00 4.11
C LEU A 293 16.50 -5.68 4.84
N VAL A 294 17.29 -4.63 4.60
CA VAL A 294 17.09 -3.32 5.25
C VAL A 294 15.82 -2.66 4.74
N ARG A 295 15.51 -2.81 3.45
CA ARG A 295 14.28 -2.28 2.85
C ARG A 295 13.04 -2.95 3.42
N ARG A 296 13.05 -4.28 3.59
CA ARG A 296 11.99 -5.00 4.29
C ARG A 296 11.83 -4.55 5.75
N ILE A 297 12.93 -4.36 6.49
CA ILE A 297 12.89 -3.81 7.85
C ILE A 297 12.20 -2.44 7.88
N ARG A 298 12.43 -1.58 6.88
CA ARG A 298 11.78 -0.26 6.81
C ARG A 298 10.26 -0.38 6.75
N VAL A 299 9.70 -1.42 6.13
CA VAL A 299 8.25 -1.64 6.07
C VAL A 299 7.69 -1.73 7.50
N SER A 300 8.17 -2.68 8.30
CA SER A 300 7.73 -2.85 9.70
C SER A 300 8.05 -1.62 10.57
N ALA A 301 9.25 -1.04 10.43
CA ALA A 301 9.67 0.10 11.23
C ALA A 301 8.89 1.40 10.91
N SER A 302 8.40 1.55 9.68
CA SER A 302 7.71 2.77 9.23
C SER A 302 6.32 2.97 9.81
N PHE A 303 5.75 1.96 10.46
CA PHE A 303 4.52 2.09 11.26
C PHE A 303 4.78 2.86 12.57
N ASP A 304 5.94 2.66 13.19
CA ASP A 304 6.32 3.28 14.45
C ASP A 304 7.10 4.60 14.28
N ASP A 305 7.76 4.82 13.14
CA ASP A 305 8.53 6.03 12.88
C ASP A 305 7.62 7.22 12.49
N PRO A 306 7.52 8.28 13.31
CA PRO A 306 6.67 9.43 13.01
C PRO A 306 7.05 10.16 11.72
N SER A 307 8.30 10.02 11.26
CA SER A 307 8.80 10.65 10.02
C SER A 307 8.09 10.10 8.77
N TRP A 308 7.60 8.87 8.86
CA TRP A 308 6.98 8.09 7.77
C TRP A 308 5.47 7.93 7.90
N LYS A 309 4.85 8.57 8.91
CA LYS A 309 3.40 8.48 9.13
C LYS A 309 2.62 8.92 7.89
N GLY A 310 1.79 8.02 7.37
CA GLY A 310 0.95 8.22 6.19
C GLY A 310 1.72 8.36 4.87
N LYS A 311 3.04 8.13 4.84
CA LYS A 311 3.87 8.29 3.64
C LYS A 311 4.28 6.94 3.08
N LEU A 312 4.53 6.93 1.77
CA LEU A 312 5.31 5.90 1.10
C LEU A 312 6.81 6.13 1.35
N LEU A 313 7.54 5.02 1.38
CA LEU A 313 8.98 4.96 1.57
C LEU A 313 9.69 5.31 0.26
N ASP A 314 10.42 6.42 0.27
CA ASP A 314 11.27 6.82 -0.85
C ASP A 314 12.53 5.94 -0.91
N THR A 315 12.87 5.45 -2.10
CA THR A 315 13.90 4.44 -2.31
C THR A 315 14.78 4.65 -3.54
N TYR A 316 14.29 5.34 -4.57
CA TYR A 316 15.00 5.46 -5.84
C TYR A 316 14.98 6.90 -6.36
N ASP A 317 16.17 7.46 -6.57
CA ASP A 317 16.35 8.76 -7.20
C ASP A 317 16.64 8.60 -8.70
N THR A 318 15.64 8.94 -9.49
CA THR A 318 15.70 8.92 -10.95
C THR A 318 16.73 9.88 -11.51
N LYS A 319 17.03 11.01 -10.84
CA LYS A 319 17.94 12.03 -11.41
C LYS A 319 19.38 11.54 -11.44
N THR A 320 19.75 10.67 -10.51
CA THR A 320 21.11 10.16 -10.36
C THR A 320 21.25 8.67 -10.65
N ASP A 321 20.17 7.96 -11.00
CA ASP A 321 20.09 6.49 -11.11
C ASP A 321 20.67 5.78 -9.87
N ARG A 322 20.16 6.16 -8.70
CA ARG A 322 20.62 5.64 -7.40
C ARG A 322 19.47 5.15 -6.56
N PHE A 323 19.70 4.05 -5.84
CA PHE A 323 18.86 3.77 -4.68
C PHE A 323 19.35 4.61 -3.50
N ILE A 324 18.46 5.45 -2.96
CA ILE A 324 18.70 6.26 -1.78
C ILE A 324 17.73 5.77 -0.70
N ILE A 325 18.19 4.82 0.10
CA ILE A 325 17.38 4.20 1.14
C ILE A 325 17.37 5.11 2.35
N ALA A 326 16.31 5.92 2.45
CA ALA A 326 16.14 6.87 3.53
C ALA A 326 16.04 6.19 4.91
N PRO A 327 16.57 6.82 5.97
CA PRO A 327 16.60 6.23 7.30
C PRO A 327 15.19 5.99 7.84
N CYS A 328 15.03 4.86 8.52
CA CYS A 328 13.84 4.55 9.31
C CYS A 328 14.29 4.18 10.73
N SER A 329 13.65 4.74 11.74
CA SER A 329 13.94 4.43 13.13
C SER A 329 12.94 3.44 13.71
N TRP A 330 13.43 2.34 14.27
CA TRP A 330 12.63 1.44 15.09
C TRP A 330 12.92 1.61 16.58
N THR A 331 11.96 1.24 17.41
CA THR A 331 12.05 1.33 18.86
C THR A 331 12.40 -0.02 19.49
N MET A 332 12.80 -0.02 20.77
CA MET A 332 12.99 -1.28 21.50
C MET A 332 11.71 -2.11 21.61
N ARG A 333 10.54 -1.46 21.55
CA ARG A 333 9.24 -2.15 21.53
C ARG A 333 9.12 -3.08 20.31
N LEU A 334 9.53 -2.62 19.12
CA LEU A 334 9.57 -3.49 17.93
C LEU A 334 10.49 -4.70 18.14
N VAL A 335 11.66 -4.48 18.74
CA VAL A 335 12.63 -5.56 19.00
C VAL A 335 12.09 -6.58 20.01
N GLU A 336 11.39 -6.13 21.06
CA GLU A 336 10.74 -6.99 22.05
C GLU A 336 9.65 -7.85 21.40
N TYR A 337 8.79 -7.26 20.56
CA TYR A 337 7.78 -8.03 19.82
C TYR A 337 8.40 -9.06 18.89
N VAL A 338 9.41 -8.64 18.12
CA VAL A 338 10.14 -9.55 17.23
C VAL A 338 10.77 -10.70 18.00
N TRP A 339 11.26 -10.48 19.22
CA TRP A 339 11.79 -11.54 20.06
C TRP A 339 10.73 -12.57 20.45
N GLU A 340 9.54 -12.12 20.84
CA GLU A 340 8.40 -12.99 21.19
C GLU A 340 7.91 -13.78 19.97
N LEU A 341 7.64 -13.10 18.85
CA LEU A 341 7.17 -13.71 17.60
C LEU A 341 8.14 -14.75 17.05
N ASN A 342 9.45 -14.50 17.17
CA ASN A 342 10.45 -15.44 16.69
C ASN A 342 10.49 -16.76 17.47
N GLN A 343 9.84 -16.86 18.63
CA GLN A 343 9.66 -18.12 19.38
C GLN A 343 8.47 -18.96 18.90
N LEU A 344 7.57 -18.37 18.10
CA LEU A 344 6.36 -19.04 17.65
C LEU A 344 6.67 -20.05 16.51
N PRO A 345 5.85 -21.11 16.38
CA PRO A 345 5.89 -22.01 15.23
C PRO A 345 5.49 -21.26 13.95
N ASP A 346 5.89 -21.79 12.79
CA ASP A 346 5.71 -21.14 11.49
C ASP A 346 4.22 -20.86 11.17
N GLU A 347 3.32 -21.74 11.58
CA GLU A 347 1.88 -21.59 11.38
C GLU A 347 1.31 -20.41 12.19
N GLU A 348 1.76 -20.23 13.42
CA GLU A 348 1.35 -19.10 14.26
C GLU A 348 1.96 -17.79 13.77
N ILE A 349 3.20 -17.81 13.27
CA ILE A 349 3.80 -16.63 12.62
C ILE A 349 2.96 -16.24 11.41
N LEU A 350 2.60 -17.20 10.56
CA LEU A 350 1.82 -16.93 9.36
C LEU A 350 0.48 -16.27 9.70
N VAL A 351 -0.25 -16.83 10.68
CA VAL A 351 -1.54 -16.28 11.12
C VAL A 351 -1.41 -14.90 11.77
N ASN A 352 -0.36 -14.67 12.55
CA ASN A 352 -0.21 -13.41 13.31
C ASN A 352 0.43 -12.28 12.49
N CYS A 353 1.17 -12.60 11.42
CA CYS A 353 2.00 -11.63 10.69
C CYS A 353 1.53 -11.39 9.24
N SER A 354 0.65 -12.23 8.69
CA SER A 354 0.09 -12.05 7.34
C SER A 354 -1.34 -11.51 7.38
N THR A 355 -1.68 -10.63 6.44
CA THR A 355 -3.07 -10.22 6.17
C THR A 355 -3.88 -11.30 5.46
N SER A 356 -3.22 -12.31 4.90
CA SER A 356 -3.82 -13.36 4.07
C SER A 356 -3.05 -14.68 4.21
N PRO A 357 -3.12 -15.36 5.37
CA PRO A 357 -2.30 -16.54 5.67
C PRO A 357 -2.34 -17.66 4.61
N SER A 358 -3.49 -17.87 3.97
CA SER A 358 -3.67 -18.88 2.92
C SER A 358 -3.10 -18.49 1.54
N ALA A 359 -2.76 -17.22 1.35
CA ALA A 359 -2.35 -16.68 0.05
C ALA A 359 -0.86 -16.26 -0.01
N GLU A 360 -0.13 -16.37 1.10
CA GLU A 360 1.29 -15.99 1.15
C GLU A 360 2.19 -16.91 0.33
N GLY A 361 3.27 -16.32 -0.19
CA GLY A 361 4.30 -17.07 -0.90
C GLY A 361 5.10 -18.00 0.02
N PRO A 362 5.77 -19.03 -0.53
CA PRO A 362 6.52 -20.02 0.25
C PRO A 362 7.70 -19.43 1.04
N ASP A 363 8.21 -18.28 0.61
CA ASP A 363 9.36 -17.61 1.25
C ASP A 363 8.95 -16.64 2.37
N PHE A 364 7.65 -16.44 2.65
CA PHE A 364 7.15 -15.45 3.61
C PHE A 364 7.80 -15.62 4.99
N ILE A 365 7.73 -16.83 5.56
CA ILE A 365 8.27 -17.12 6.90
C ILE A 365 9.80 -17.01 6.94
N ASP A 366 10.50 -17.50 5.91
CA ASP A 366 11.96 -17.36 5.84
C ASP A 366 12.37 -15.87 5.80
N ASN A 367 11.63 -15.05 5.05
CA ASN A 367 11.86 -13.61 5.00
C ASN A 367 11.65 -12.95 6.38
N GLU A 368 10.54 -13.25 7.06
CA GLU A 368 10.27 -12.73 8.42
C GLU A 368 11.38 -13.11 9.40
N ARG A 369 11.75 -14.40 9.45
CA ARG A 369 12.83 -14.87 10.34
C ARG A 369 14.17 -14.21 10.04
N ARG A 370 14.47 -13.90 8.77
CA ARG A 370 15.69 -13.16 8.37
C ARG A 370 15.66 -11.71 8.87
N ILE A 371 14.53 -11.02 8.69
CA ILE A 371 14.29 -9.64 9.18
C ILE A 371 14.50 -9.60 10.70
N TRP A 372 13.87 -10.53 11.41
CA TRP A 372 13.88 -10.60 12.86
C TRP A 372 15.26 -10.91 13.41
N LYS A 373 15.98 -11.86 12.80
CA LYS A 373 17.38 -12.15 13.14
C LYS A 373 18.27 -10.91 13.02
N TYR A 374 18.02 -10.05 12.03
CA TYR A 374 18.76 -8.80 11.88
C TYR A 374 18.40 -7.80 12.99
N LEU A 375 17.11 -7.58 13.25
CA LEU A 375 16.64 -6.66 14.30
C LEU A 375 17.15 -7.06 15.69
N LEU A 376 17.16 -8.36 16.02
CA LEU A 376 17.70 -8.88 17.27
C LEU A 376 19.22 -8.71 17.38
N LYS A 377 19.95 -8.79 16.25
CA LYS A 377 21.40 -8.58 16.21
C LYS A 377 21.77 -7.09 16.28
N TYR A 378 20.96 -6.22 15.70
CA TYR A 378 21.17 -4.77 15.62
C TYR A 378 19.93 -4.01 16.12
N PRO A 379 19.68 -4.03 17.44
CA PRO A 379 18.47 -3.44 18.00
C PRO A 379 18.45 -1.91 17.87
N GLU A 380 19.60 -1.25 17.80
CA GLU A 380 19.68 0.19 17.56
C GLU A 380 19.73 0.50 16.06
N TRP A 381 18.68 1.14 15.52
CA TRP A 381 18.59 1.55 14.12
C TRP A 381 19.75 2.42 13.64
N SER A 382 20.41 3.12 14.56
CA SER A 382 21.58 3.96 14.29
C SER A 382 22.81 3.16 13.82
N LYS A 383 22.84 1.84 14.05
CA LYS A 383 23.86 0.95 13.46
C LYS A 383 23.61 0.70 11.97
N THR A 384 22.36 0.68 11.54
CA THR A 384 21.96 0.52 10.13
C THR A 384 21.98 1.84 9.38
N PHE A 385 21.59 2.94 10.04
CA PHE A 385 21.61 4.31 9.53
C PHE A 385 22.45 5.24 10.43
N PRO A 386 23.79 5.15 10.38
CA PRO A 386 24.67 5.99 11.17
C PRO A 386 24.41 7.48 10.92
N LYS A 387 24.25 8.25 12.01
CA LYS A 387 23.97 9.69 11.95
C LYS A 387 22.75 10.06 11.10
N ARG A 388 21.76 9.16 10.98
CA ARG A 388 20.57 9.31 10.11
C ARG A 388 20.91 9.55 8.63
N GLN A 389 22.06 9.07 8.17
CA GLN A 389 22.38 9.12 6.75
C GLN A 389 21.64 8.02 5.99
N PRO A 390 21.17 8.30 4.75
CA PRO A 390 20.61 7.27 3.90
C PRO A 390 21.69 6.28 3.47
N ARG A 391 21.26 5.08 3.09
CA ARG A 391 22.15 4.07 2.48
C ARG A 391 22.05 4.22 0.97
N VAL A 392 23.17 4.48 0.31
CA VAL A 392 23.17 4.83 -1.11
C VAL A 392 23.84 3.75 -1.95
N PHE A 393 23.18 3.39 -3.04
CA PHE A 393 23.65 2.40 -3.99
C PHE A 393 23.66 2.97 -5.40
N GLU A 394 24.75 2.71 -6.11
CA GLU A 394 24.95 3.12 -7.49
C GLU A 394 24.92 1.90 -8.41
N ARG A 395 24.33 2.06 -9.60
CA ARG A 395 24.32 1.01 -10.61
C ARG A 395 25.71 0.84 -11.17
N THR A 396 26.16 -0.40 -11.30
CA THR A 396 27.43 -0.73 -11.93
C THR A 396 27.25 -0.93 -13.44
N ALA A 397 28.36 -0.97 -14.17
CA ALA A 397 28.35 -1.22 -15.61
C ALA A 397 27.76 -2.58 -16.01
N ASN A 398 27.66 -3.55 -15.09
CA ASN A 398 27.05 -4.85 -15.35
C ASN A 398 25.56 -4.92 -14.95
N GLY A 399 24.97 -3.81 -14.52
CA GLY A 399 23.58 -3.71 -14.10
C GLY A 399 23.32 -4.00 -12.60
N SER A 400 24.32 -4.49 -11.86
CA SER A 400 24.22 -4.72 -10.42
C SER A 400 24.23 -3.42 -9.61
N TRP A 401 24.00 -3.50 -8.30
CA TRP A 401 24.05 -2.35 -7.38
C TRP A 401 25.23 -2.46 -6.42
N ASN A 402 26.04 -1.39 -6.33
CA ASN A 402 27.15 -1.28 -5.39
C ASN A 402 26.80 -0.31 -4.26
N PHE A 403 27.06 -0.71 -3.01
CA PHE A 403 26.94 0.14 -1.84
C PHE A 403 28.04 1.21 -1.84
N VAL A 404 27.66 2.48 -1.63
CA VAL A 404 28.57 3.62 -1.63
C VAL A 404 28.79 4.18 -0.23
N PHE A 405 27.71 4.48 0.50
CA PHE A 405 27.77 5.06 1.86
C PHE A 405 26.52 4.80 2.68
#